data_AF-M4EKR7-F1
#
_entry.id   AF-M4EKR7-F1
#
_cell.length_a   1.000
_cell.length_b   1.000
_cell.length_c   1.000
_cell.angle_alpha   90.00
_cell.angle_beta   90.00
_cell.angle_gamma   90.00
#
_symmetry.space_group_name_H-M   'P 1'
#
loop_
_entity.id
_entity.type
_entity.pdbx_description
1 polymer ?
#
loop_
_entity_poly.entity_id
_entity_poly.type
_entity_poly.pdbx_seq_one_letter_code
_entity_poly.pdbx_strand_id
1 'polypeptide(L)'
;MTTHNTIPVSRIPKSTRLTPYIMSLKRAKEYSISDVRRCLNAQPGQITPTECRRICKHARLRELTKNPLRTLQSYKKEMQICLRYGNREAHYVEGMKQYFALRHTRIGMRHFKISARKHFDQGNYLLGLLKLVSGDHNEGMKILDIFAWKKKTRTVDRLWMQLKQSLREIQIIKLKSYGTNQILLMPSQTCNPSELNKRCTKCFHYKEIEKFLQLVYRG
;
A
#
# COMPACT_ATOMS: atom_id res chain seq x y z
N MET A 1 -38.71 -34.16 37.07
CA MET A 1 -38.43 -34.70 35.72
C MET A 1 -38.60 -33.55 34.72
N THR A 2 -37.52 -32.83 34.46
CA THR A 2 -37.47 -31.67 33.57
C THR A 2 -36.95 -32.12 32.20
N THR A 3 -37.80 -32.05 31.18
CA THR A 3 -37.45 -32.35 29.79
C THR A 3 -36.73 -31.15 29.18
N HIS A 4 -35.43 -31.33 28.90
CA HIS A 4 -34.64 -30.37 28.13
C HIS A 4 -35.05 -30.42 26.66
N ASN A 5 -35.68 -29.35 26.18
CA ASN A 5 -35.86 -29.10 24.75
C ASN A 5 -34.53 -28.71 24.13
N THR A 6 -33.89 -29.66 23.45
CA THR A 6 -32.72 -29.43 22.61
C THR A 6 -33.13 -28.68 21.34
N ILE A 7 -32.72 -27.42 21.26
CA ILE A 7 -32.86 -26.59 20.05
C ILE A 7 -32.06 -27.26 18.91
N PRO A 8 -32.65 -27.47 17.71
CA PRO A 8 -31.90 -28.06 16.62
C PRO A 8 -30.87 -27.05 16.12
N VAL A 9 -29.59 -27.44 16.24
CA VAL A 9 -28.46 -26.74 15.63
C VAL A 9 -28.71 -26.69 14.12
N SER A 10 -29.10 -25.52 13.62
CA SER A 10 -29.25 -25.28 12.19
C SER A 10 -27.92 -25.54 11.50
N ARG A 11 -27.90 -26.55 10.63
CA ARG A 11 -26.75 -26.91 9.79
C ARG A 11 -26.21 -25.67 9.09
N ILE A 12 -24.94 -25.36 9.33
CA ILE A 12 -24.17 -24.39 8.54
C ILE A 12 -24.28 -24.83 7.07
N PRO A 13 -24.79 -24.00 6.14
CA PRO A 13 -24.93 -24.41 4.76
C PRO A 13 -23.55 -24.71 4.17
N LYS A 14 -23.39 -25.97 3.72
CA LYS A 14 -22.25 -26.46 2.96
C LYS A 14 -22.06 -25.60 1.71
N SER A 15 -20.82 -25.14 1.50
CA SER A 15 -20.25 -24.76 0.19
C SER A 15 -21.24 -24.10 -0.78
N THR A 16 -21.48 -22.80 -0.64
CA THR A 16 -22.19 -22.02 -1.65
C THR A 16 -21.46 -22.15 -2.99
N ARG A 17 -22.11 -22.78 -3.99
CA ARG A 17 -21.58 -22.92 -5.34
C ARG A 17 -21.20 -21.52 -5.85
N LEU A 18 -19.96 -21.36 -6.34
CA LEU A 18 -19.50 -20.08 -6.88
C LEU A 18 -20.44 -19.65 -8.02
N THR A 19 -20.77 -18.37 -8.05
CA THR A 19 -21.53 -17.80 -9.15
C THR A 19 -20.74 -17.94 -10.46
N PRO A 20 -21.42 -18.09 -11.64
CA PRO A 20 -20.74 -18.17 -12.94
C PRO A 20 -19.75 -17.01 -13.17
N TYR A 21 -20.09 -15.83 -12.67
CA TYR A 21 -19.22 -14.67 -12.71
C TYR A 21 -17.92 -14.88 -11.92
N ILE A 22 -17.98 -15.35 -10.68
CA ILE A 22 -16.75 -15.62 -9.90
C ILE A 22 -15.94 -16.75 -10.51
N MET A 23 -16.59 -17.75 -11.11
CA MET A 23 -15.88 -18.78 -11.86
C MET A 23 -15.07 -18.18 -13.01
N SER A 24 -15.63 -17.22 -13.76
CA SER A 24 -14.91 -16.50 -14.82
C SER A 24 -13.71 -15.69 -14.29
N LEU A 25 -13.87 -15.00 -13.17
CA LEU A 25 -12.79 -14.22 -12.55
C LEU A 25 -11.69 -15.10 -11.97
N LYS A 26 -12.05 -16.26 -11.42
CA LYS A 26 -11.07 -17.24 -10.94
C LYS A 26 -10.18 -17.73 -12.09
N ARG A 27 -10.74 -17.89 -13.29
CA ARG A 27 -9.97 -18.19 -14.52
C ARG A 27 -9.06 -17.03 -14.92
N ALA A 28 -9.55 -15.78 -14.81
CA ALA A 28 -8.76 -14.57 -15.05
C ALA A 28 -7.65 -14.32 -14.01
N LYS A 29 -7.66 -15.03 -12.87
CA LYS A 29 -6.70 -14.96 -11.75
C LYS A 29 -6.60 -13.61 -11.03
N GLU A 30 -7.36 -12.60 -11.45
CA GLU A 30 -7.25 -11.24 -10.94
C GLU A 30 -8.63 -10.59 -10.84
N TYR A 31 -8.83 -9.78 -9.80
CA TYR A 31 -10.00 -8.93 -9.65
C TYR A 31 -9.60 -7.48 -9.94
N SER A 32 -10.44 -6.76 -10.66
CA SER A 32 -10.27 -5.36 -11.05
C SER A 32 -11.16 -4.43 -10.23
N ILE A 33 -10.92 -3.13 -10.36
CA ILE A 33 -11.82 -2.11 -9.80
C ILE A 33 -13.23 -2.16 -10.42
N SER A 34 -13.35 -2.60 -11.67
CA SER A 34 -14.64 -2.80 -12.33
C SER A 34 -15.42 -3.95 -11.69
N ASP A 35 -14.73 -4.98 -11.20
CA ASP A 35 -15.36 -6.09 -10.48
C ASP A 35 -15.86 -5.65 -9.10
N VAL A 36 -15.12 -4.77 -8.43
CA VAL A 36 -15.58 -4.10 -7.19
C VAL A 36 -16.86 -3.31 -7.46
N ARG A 37 -16.89 -2.52 -8.54
CA ARG A 37 -18.08 -1.75 -8.92
C ARG A 37 -19.28 -2.67 -9.22
N ARG A 38 -19.04 -3.80 -9.89
CA ARG A 38 -20.09 -4.80 -10.13
C ARG A 38 -20.62 -5.38 -8.82
N CYS A 39 -19.76 -5.66 -7.85
CA CYS A 39 -20.20 -6.11 -6.52
C CYS A 39 -21.09 -5.09 -5.80
N LEU A 40 -20.77 -3.80 -5.92
CA LEU A 40 -21.56 -2.73 -5.29
C LEU A 40 -22.95 -2.55 -5.92
N ASN A 41 -23.10 -2.90 -7.19
CA ASN A 41 -24.32 -2.71 -7.97
C ASN A 41 -25.04 -4.04 -8.29
N ALA A 42 -24.61 -5.15 -7.69
CA ALA A 42 -25.17 -6.48 -7.96
C ALA A 42 -26.59 -6.58 -7.38
N GLN A 43 -27.52 -7.13 -8.16
CA GLN A 43 -28.85 -7.49 -7.69
C GLN A 43 -28.76 -8.69 -6.72
N PRO A 44 -29.73 -8.87 -5.80
CA PRO A 44 -29.78 -10.03 -4.92
C PRO A 44 -29.60 -11.35 -5.69
N GLY A 45 -28.71 -12.21 -5.20
CA GLY A 45 -28.40 -13.51 -5.82
C GLY A 45 -27.36 -13.49 -6.94
N GLN A 46 -27.00 -12.33 -7.52
CA GLN A 46 -25.98 -12.26 -8.57
C GLN A 46 -24.55 -12.44 -8.04
N ILE A 47 -24.27 -11.88 -6.87
CA ILE A 47 -22.98 -11.98 -6.17
C ILE A 47 -23.28 -12.10 -4.69
N THR A 48 -22.73 -13.13 -4.05
CA THR A 48 -22.91 -13.33 -2.61
C THR A 48 -22.05 -12.35 -1.79
N PRO A 49 -22.41 -12.06 -0.52
CA PRO A 49 -21.59 -11.22 0.36
C PRO A 49 -20.15 -11.73 0.53
N THR A 50 -19.97 -13.05 0.57
CA THR A 50 -18.64 -13.69 0.69
C THR A 50 -17.79 -13.49 -0.57
N GLU A 51 -18.40 -13.59 -1.74
CA GLU A 51 -17.74 -13.33 -3.02
C GLU A 51 -17.38 -11.85 -3.18
N CYS A 52 -18.29 -10.94 -2.82
CA CYS A 52 -18.05 -9.49 -2.80
C CYS A 52 -16.87 -9.14 -1.88
N ARG A 53 -16.85 -9.70 -0.66
CA ARG A 53 -15.72 -9.55 0.28
C ARG A 53 -14.41 -9.99 -0.36
N ARG A 54 -14.40 -11.15 -1.03
CA ARG A 54 -13.19 -11.70 -1.69
C ARG A 54 -12.72 -10.80 -2.83
N ILE A 55 -13.62 -10.34 -3.71
CA ILE A 55 -13.29 -9.41 -4.79
C ILE A 55 -12.68 -8.15 -4.21
N CYS A 56 -13.37 -7.48 -3.29
CA CYS A 56 -12.92 -6.20 -2.73
C CYS A 56 -11.57 -6.32 -2.01
N LYS A 57 -11.36 -7.39 -1.24
CA LYS A 57 -10.11 -7.63 -0.50
C LYS A 57 -8.90 -7.86 -1.43
N HIS A 58 -9.12 -8.46 -2.59
CA HIS A 58 -8.06 -8.93 -3.49
C HIS A 58 -8.02 -8.21 -4.85
N ALA A 59 -8.86 -7.21 -5.06
CA ALA A 59 -8.83 -6.35 -6.24
C ALA A 59 -7.46 -5.67 -6.39
N ARG A 60 -6.95 -5.69 -7.63
CA ARG A 60 -5.75 -4.98 -8.02
C ARG A 60 -6.13 -3.57 -8.44
N LEU A 61 -5.53 -2.60 -7.79
CA LEU A 61 -5.81 -1.17 -7.92
C LEU A 61 -4.62 -0.44 -8.56
N ARG A 62 -3.86 -1.11 -9.43
CA ARG A 62 -2.61 -0.63 -10.04
C ARG A 62 -2.69 0.79 -10.60
N GLU A 63 -3.79 1.15 -11.28
CA GLU A 63 -3.96 2.49 -11.83
C GLU A 63 -4.20 3.55 -10.75
N LEU A 64 -4.84 3.18 -9.64
CA LEU A 64 -5.03 4.05 -8.49
C LEU A 64 -3.75 4.14 -7.64
N THR A 65 -2.93 3.09 -7.56
CA THR A 65 -1.63 3.20 -6.89
C THR A 65 -0.69 4.14 -7.63
N LYS A 66 -0.70 4.13 -8.97
CA LYS A 66 0.04 5.09 -9.81
C LYS A 66 -0.46 6.52 -9.70
N ASN A 67 -1.75 6.74 -9.45
CA ASN A 67 -2.36 8.07 -9.39
C ASN A 67 -3.33 8.17 -8.19
N PRO A 68 -2.82 8.22 -6.94
CA PRO A 68 -3.65 8.10 -5.74
C PRO A 68 -4.70 9.22 -5.60
N LEU A 69 -4.38 10.43 -6.06
CA LEU A 69 -5.24 11.60 -5.93
C LEU A 69 -6.53 11.53 -6.76
N ARG A 70 -6.61 10.63 -7.76
CA ARG A 70 -7.87 10.35 -8.47
C ARG A 70 -9.00 9.94 -7.54
N THR A 71 -8.66 9.38 -6.37
CA THR A 71 -9.63 8.95 -5.37
C THR A 71 -10.23 10.08 -4.53
N LEU A 72 -9.76 11.33 -4.68
CA LEU A 72 -10.38 12.50 -4.07
C LEU A 72 -11.75 12.80 -4.69
N GLN A 73 -11.86 12.64 -6.01
CA GLN A 73 -13.06 12.97 -6.77
C GLN A 73 -13.83 11.72 -7.20
N SER A 74 -13.12 10.65 -7.56
CA SER A 74 -13.69 9.44 -8.15
C SER A 74 -13.49 8.20 -7.27
N TYR A 75 -14.18 7.10 -7.58
CA TYR A 75 -14.01 5.79 -6.93
C TYR A 75 -14.27 5.76 -5.41
N LYS A 76 -15.00 6.73 -4.85
CA LYS A 76 -15.22 6.85 -3.39
C LYS A 76 -15.83 5.59 -2.77
N LYS A 77 -16.91 5.07 -3.38
CA LYS A 77 -17.62 3.87 -2.88
C LYS A 77 -16.75 2.62 -3.01
N GLU A 78 -16.06 2.45 -4.14
CA GLU A 78 -15.15 1.34 -4.39
C GLU A 78 -13.98 1.33 -3.41
N MET A 79 -13.36 2.49 -3.16
CA MET A 79 -12.28 2.62 -2.18
C MET A 79 -12.77 2.34 -0.76
N GLN A 80 -13.94 2.85 -0.37
CA GLN A 80 -14.51 2.62 0.95
C GLN A 80 -14.71 1.12 1.24
N ILE A 81 -15.26 0.37 0.28
CA ILE A 81 -15.49 -1.08 0.47
C ILE A 81 -14.19 -1.88 0.43
N CYS A 82 -13.24 -1.52 -0.44
CA CYS A 82 -11.91 -2.13 -0.47
C CYS A 82 -11.14 -1.92 0.85
N LEU A 83 -11.20 -0.71 1.41
CA LEU A 83 -10.62 -0.39 2.72
C LEU A 83 -11.31 -1.19 3.84
N ARG A 84 -12.64 -1.27 3.85
CA ARG A 84 -13.41 -2.05 4.82
C ARG A 84 -13.00 -3.52 4.84
N TYR A 85 -12.72 -4.11 3.68
CA TYR A 85 -12.26 -5.50 3.58
C TYR A 85 -10.74 -5.67 3.64
N GLY A 86 -10.01 -4.59 3.93
CA GLY A 86 -8.58 -4.61 4.19
C GLY A 86 -7.73 -4.89 2.94
N ASN A 87 -8.13 -4.35 1.79
CA ASN A 87 -7.33 -4.39 0.57
C ASN A 87 -6.02 -3.61 0.76
N ARG A 88 -4.88 -4.26 0.51
CA ARG A 88 -3.55 -3.69 0.75
C ARG A 88 -3.25 -2.47 -0.12
N GLU A 89 -3.64 -2.50 -1.39
CA GLU A 89 -3.41 -1.40 -2.33
C GLU A 89 -4.34 -0.22 -2.01
N ALA A 90 -5.57 -0.49 -1.57
CA ALA A 90 -6.48 0.56 -1.12
C ALA A 90 -5.93 1.30 0.09
N HIS A 91 -5.35 0.57 1.06
CA HIS A 91 -4.67 1.19 2.19
C HIS A 91 -3.46 2.02 1.76
N TYR A 92 -2.67 1.56 0.79
CA TYR A 92 -1.58 2.38 0.23
C TYR A 92 -2.09 3.69 -0.37
N VAL A 93 -3.10 3.62 -1.25
CA VAL A 93 -3.69 4.79 -1.91
C VAL A 93 -4.30 5.77 -0.90
N GLU A 94 -5.04 5.26 0.08
CA GLU A 94 -5.61 6.09 1.14
C GLU A 94 -4.51 6.72 2.01
N GLY A 95 -3.42 5.98 2.26
CA GLY A 95 -2.24 6.49 2.94
C GLY A 95 -1.61 7.68 2.21
N MET A 96 -1.44 7.58 0.89
CA MET A 96 -0.91 8.66 0.04
C MET A 96 -1.79 9.91 0.12
N LYS A 97 -3.11 9.73 -0.01
CA LYS A 97 -4.09 10.82 0.05
C LYS A 97 -4.07 11.51 1.42
N GLN A 98 -4.16 10.73 2.50
CA GLN A 98 -4.22 11.27 3.86
C GLN A 98 -2.89 11.89 4.29
N TYR A 99 -1.76 11.25 4.00
CA TYR A 99 -0.44 11.71 4.45
C TYR A 99 0.00 12.97 3.72
N PHE A 100 -0.04 12.95 2.38
CA PHE A 100 0.55 14.01 1.56
C PHE A 100 -0.45 15.09 1.17
N ALA A 101 -1.60 14.73 0.59
CA ALA A 101 -2.54 15.71 0.06
C ALA A 101 -3.39 16.38 1.16
N LEU A 102 -3.92 15.59 2.09
CA LEU A 102 -4.79 16.09 3.16
C LEU A 102 -4.02 16.45 4.44
N ARG A 103 -2.71 16.16 4.50
CA ARG A 103 -1.82 16.49 5.62
C ARG A 103 -2.23 15.87 6.97
N HIS A 104 -3.05 14.83 6.95
CA HIS A 104 -3.39 14.00 8.09
C HIS A 104 -2.33 12.92 8.30
N THR A 105 -1.12 13.33 8.66
CA THR A 105 0.08 12.46 8.70
C THR A 105 -0.10 11.22 9.58
N ARG A 106 -0.76 11.34 10.74
CA ARG A 106 -1.05 10.19 11.63
C ARG A 106 -1.97 9.16 10.97
N ILE A 107 -3.01 9.63 10.28
CA ILE A 107 -3.97 8.77 9.57
C ILE A 107 -3.26 8.11 8.38
N GLY A 108 -2.57 8.88 7.55
CA GLY A 108 -1.82 8.35 6.42
C GLY A 108 -0.78 7.31 6.82
N MET A 109 -0.04 7.57 7.90
CA MET A 109 0.92 6.62 8.47
C MET A 109 0.27 5.32 8.94
N ARG A 110 -0.91 5.37 9.56
CA ARG A 110 -1.68 4.17 9.94
C ARG A 110 -2.02 3.34 8.71
N HIS A 111 -2.44 3.97 7.61
CA HIS A 111 -2.76 3.30 6.36
C HIS A 111 -1.52 2.65 5.72
N PHE A 112 -0.37 3.33 5.69
CA PHE A 112 0.88 2.74 5.21
C PHE A 112 1.31 1.52 6.03
N LYS A 113 1.20 1.58 7.37
CA LYS A 113 1.47 0.42 8.25
C LYS A 113 0.56 -0.78 7.91
N ILE A 114 -0.73 -0.55 7.65
CA ILE A 114 -1.65 -1.64 7.27
C ILE A 114 -1.27 -2.23 5.90
N SER A 115 -0.95 -1.38 4.92
CA SER A 115 -0.49 -1.81 3.61
C SER A 115 0.79 -2.65 3.69
N ALA A 116 1.77 -2.18 4.47
CA ALA A 116 3.05 -2.84 4.73
C ALA A 116 2.87 -4.22 5.40
N ARG A 117 2.07 -4.29 6.48
CA ARG A 117 1.72 -5.56 7.17
C ARG A 117 1.05 -6.59 6.27
N LYS A 118 0.43 -6.15 5.17
CA LYS A 118 -0.18 -7.02 4.15
C LYS A 118 0.76 -7.31 2.99
N HIS A 119 2.06 -7.10 3.18
CA HIS A 119 3.13 -7.36 2.22
C HIS A 119 2.87 -6.71 0.86
N PHE A 120 2.48 -5.43 0.88
CA PHE A 120 2.48 -4.63 -0.35
C PHE A 120 3.82 -3.91 -0.49
N ASP A 121 4.63 -4.33 -1.46
CA ASP A 121 6.03 -3.88 -1.60
C ASP A 121 6.18 -2.36 -1.71
N GLN A 122 5.35 -1.68 -2.51
CA GLN A 122 5.37 -0.22 -2.60
C GLN A 122 5.05 0.43 -1.25
N GLY A 123 4.11 -0.15 -0.50
CA GLY A 123 3.76 0.31 0.85
C GLY A 123 4.87 0.10 1.87
N ASN A 124 5.55 -1.05 1.82
CA ASN A 124 6.74 -1.30 2.64
C ASN A 124 7.86 -0.32 2.31
N TYR A 125 8.17 -0.14 1.03
CA TYR A 125 9.24 0.74 0.57
C TYR A 125 8.99 2.20 1.00
N LEU A 126 7.79 2.73 0.77
CA LEU A 126 7.43 4.08 1.21
C LEU A 126 7.42 4.21 2.75
N LEU A 127 6.91 3.20 3.47
CA LEU A 127 6.93 3.21 4.93
C LEU A 127 8.38 3.27 5.46
N GLY A 128 9.30 2.51 4.87
CA GLY A 128 10.72 2.54 5.20
C GLY A 128 11.34 3.93 5.01
N LEU A 129 11.09 4.55 3.86
CA LEU A 129 11.53 5.93 3.59
C LEU A 129 10.96 6.93 4.61
N LEU A 130 9.66 6.87 4.88
CA LEU A 130 9.01 7.78 5.83
C LEU A 130 9.52 7.59 7.26
N LYS A 131 9.84 6.35 7.65
CA LYS A 131 10.46 6.05 8.95
C LYS A 131 11.84 6.67 9.07
N LEU A 132 12.66 6.54 8.03
CA LEU A 132 13.98 7.15 7.99
C LEU A 132 13.91 8.68 8.12
N VAL A 133 13.12 9.37 7.29
CA VAL A 133 13.01 10.84 7.36
C VAL A 133 12.31 11.35 8.62
N SER A 134 11.59 10.49 9.34
CA SER A 134 10.98 10.81 10.64
C SER A 134 11.91 10.54 11.83
N GLY A 135 13.11 9.99 11.61
CA GLY A 135 14.12 9.75 12.65
C GLY A 135 14.08 8.34 13.26
N ASP A 136 13.14 7.50 12.83
CA ASP A 136 13.07 6.09 13.25
C ASP A 136 13.96 5.25 12.32
N HIS A 137 15.27 5.51 12.39
CA HIS A 137 16.23 4.98 11.43
C HIS A 137 16.32 3.46 11.47
N ASN A 138 16.39 2.87 12.66
CA ASN A 138 16.51 1.43 12.83
C ASN A 138 15.34 0.67 12.20
N GLU A 139 14.11 1.14 12.43
CA GLU A 139 12.93 0.52 11.82
C GLU A 139 12.89 0.76 10.31
N GLY A 140 13.20 1.98 9.86
CA GLY A 140 13.25 2.30 8.43
C GLY A 140 14.26 1.45 7.66
N MET A 141 15.46 1.25 8.21
CA MET A 141 16.49 0.39 7.63
C MET A 141 16.05 -1.07 7.56
N LYS A 142 15.50 -1.61 8.66
CA LYS A 142 14.97 -2.98 8.71
C LYS A 142 13.91 -3.23 7.63
N ILE A 143 12.99 -2.29 7.45
CA ILE A 143 11.95 -2.39 6.41
C ILE A 143 12.55 -2.40 5.01
N LEU A 144 13.51 -1.52 4.71
CA LEU A 144 14.14 -1.47 3.39
C LEU A 144 15.03 -2.68 3.11
N ASP A 145 15.65 -3.27 4.13
CA ASP A 145 16.51 -4.44 3.99
C ASP A 145 15.72 -5.73 3.61
N ILE A 146 14.39 -5.76 3.81
CA ILE A 146 13.50 -6.85 3.34
C ILE A 146 13.66 -7.08 1.83
N PHE A 147 13.97 -6.03 1.06
CA PHE A 147 14.13 -6.15 -0.39
C PHE A 147 15.46 -6.77 -0.82
N ALA A 148 16.32 -7.15 0.13
CA ALA A 148 17.62 -7.77 -0.11
C ALA A 148 18.43 -7.01 -1.18
N TRP A 149 18.43 -5.68 -1.06
CA TRP A 149 18.93 -4.75 -2.09
C TRP A 149 20.38 -5.03 -2.51
N LYS A 150 21.21 -5.57 -1.60
CA LYS A 150 22.59 -6.00 -1.87
C LYS A 150 22.68 -7.03 -3.02
N LYS A 151 21.68 -7.90 -3.14
CA LYS A 151 21.59 -8.94 -4.17
C LYS A 151 20.60 -8.58 -5.29
N LYS A 152 19.61 -7.72 -4.99
CA LYS A 152 18.46 -7.43 -5.86
C LYS A 152 18.26 -5.92 -6.07
N THR A 153 19.30 -5.22 -6.49
CA THR A 153 19.26 -3.76 -6.74
C THR A 153 18.10 -3.35 -7.67
N ARG A 154 17.87 -4.11 -8.75
CA ARG A 154 16.77 -3.90 -9.70
C ARG A 154 15.37 -3.87 -9.05
N THR A 155 15.15 -4.64 -7.97
CA THR A 155 13.87 -4.66 -7.26
C THR A 155 13.60 -3.32 -6.60
N VAL A 156 14.61 -2.76 -5.92
CA VAL A 156 14.50 -1.45 -5.26
C VAL A 156 14.35 -0.35 -6.30
N ASP A 157 15.09 -0.40 -7.41
CA ASP A 157 14.96 0.59 -8.49
C ASP A 157 13.56 0.61 -9.11
N ARG A 158 12.97 -0.58 -9.31
CA ARG A 158 11.58 -0.69 -9.76
C ARG A 158 10.60 -0.09 -8.76
N LEU A 159 10.79 -0.32 -7.45
CA LEU A 159 9.94 0.24 -6.39
C LEU A 159 10.09 1.76 -6.32
N TRP A 160 11.31 2.28 -6.47
CA TRP A 160 11.57 3.71 -6.58
C TRP A 160 10.82 4.33 -7.76
N MET A 161 10.90 3.73 -8.96
CA MET A 161 10.20 4.23 -10.14
C MET A 161 8.68 4.23 -9.97
N GLN A 162 8.15 3.18 -9.33
CA GLN A 162 6.73 3.09 -9.01
C GLN A 162 6.29 4.14 -7.98
N LEU A 163 7.08 4.37 -6.94
CA LEU A 163 6.80 5.40 -5.95
C LEU A 163 6.85 6.80 -6.58
N LYS A 164 7.89 7.07 -7.39
CA LYS A 164 8.03 8.33 -8.14
C LYS A 164 6.81 8.60 -9.02
N GLN A 165 6.30 7.58 -9.71
CA GLN A 165 5.06 7.69 -10.48
C GLN A 165 3.87 8.04 -9.58
N SER A 166 3.75 7.37 -8.43
CA SER A 166 2.65 7.57 -7.47
C SER A 166 2.65 8.97 -6.84
N LEU A 167 3.83 9.57 -6.69
CA LEU A 167 4.04 10.92 -6.14
C LEU A 167 4.00 12.03 -7.20
N ARG A 168 3.88 11.71 -8.49
CA ARG A 168 4.06 12.67 -9.60
C ARG A 168 3.17 13.90 -9.51
N GLU A 169 1.91 13.72 -9.11
CA GLU A 169 0.90 14.79 -9.02
C GLU A 169 0.73 15.31 -7.57
N ILE A 170 1.57 14.85 -6.64
CA ILE A 170 1.45 15.15 -5.21
C ILE A 170 2.47 16.22 -4.87
N GLN A 171 2.01 17.39 -4.42
CA GLN A 171 2.88 18.37 -3.80
C GLN A 171 3.32 17.87 -2.42
N ILE A 172 4.60 17.54 -2.27
CA ILE A 172 5.13 17.02 -1.00
C ILE A 172 5.75 18.17 -0.22
N ILE A 173 5.18 18.47 0.95
CA ILE A 173 5.69 19.53 1.81
C ILE A 173 6.86 19.01 2.62
N LYS A 174 8.00 19.70 2.54
CA LYS A 174 9.16 19.42 3.37
C LYS A 174 8.85 19.64 4.84
N LEU A 175 8.93 18.58 5.64
CA LEU A 175 8.95 18.69 7.10
C LEU A 175 10.39 18.99 7.57
N LYS A 176 10.55 19.81 8.61
CA LYS A 176 11.87 20.15 9.18
C LYS A 176 12.70 18.91 9.52
N SER A 177 12.04 17.88 10.07
CA SER A 177 12.65 16.61 10.46
C SER A 177 13.33 15.89 9.29
N TYR A 178 12.89 16.08 8.05
CA TYR A 178 13.41 15.33 6.91
C TYR A 178 14.89 15.62 6.65
N GLY A 179 15.28 16.91 6.67
CA GLY A 179 16.68 17.30 6.47
C GLY A 179 17.56 16.91 7.65
N THR A 180 17.09 17.17 8.87
CA THR A 180 17.84 16.83 10.10
C THR A 180 18.14 15.33 10.17
N ASN A 181 17.12 14.48 9.95
CA ASN A 181 17.29 13.03 10.03
C ASN A 181 18.09 12.45 8.86
N GLN A 182 18.04 13.08 7.68
CA GLN A 182 18.91 12.71 6.57
C GLN A 182 20.39 12.93 6.91
N ILE A 183 20.74 14.08 7.51
CA ILE A 183 22.13 14.41 7.87
C ILE A 183 22.71 13.37 8.84
N LEU A 184 21.90 12.87 9.78
CA LEU A 184 22.30 11.82 10.71
C LEU A 184 22.64 10.48 10.03
N LEU A 185 22.22 10.28 8.79
CA LEU A 185 22.51 9.09 7.99
C LEU A 185 23.61 9.33 6.95
N MET A 186 24.27 10.48 6.98
CA MET A 186 25.29 10.84 6.00
C MET A 186 26.42 9.79 5.98
N PRO A 187 26.76 9.25 4.79
CA PRO A 187 27.77 8.21 4.68
C PRO A 187 29.18 8.77 4.89
N SER A 188 30.14 7.89 5.19
CA SER A 188 31.56 8.24 5.24
C SER A 188 32.07 8.82 3.91
N GLN A 189 33.13 9.64 3.97
CA GLN A 189 33.72 10.33 2.80
C GLN A 189 34.11 9.40 1.63
N THR A 190 34.28 8.09 1.90
CA THR A 190 34.53 7.07 0.88
C THR A 190 33.36 6.82 -0.08
N CYS A 191 32.16 7.35 0.21
CA CYS A 191 30.99 7.23 -0.65
C CYS A 191 30.73 8.57 -1.33
N ASN A 192 30.61 8.60 -2.66
CA ASN A 192 30.13 9.78 -3.35
C ASN A 192 28.61 9.95 -3.11
N PRO A 193 28.13 10.95 -2.35
CA PRO A 193 26.72 11.11 -2.02
C PRO A 193 25.88 11.53 -3.25
N SER A 194 26.49 12.22 -4.21
CA SER A 194 25.82 12.71 -5.42
C SER A 194 25.52 11.61 -6.45
N GLU A 195 26.31 10.54 -6.47
CA GLU A 195 26.15 9.44 -7.43
C GLU A 195 25.07 8.44 -6.96
N LEU A 196 23.79 8.81 -7.04
CA LEU A 196 22.68 8.05 -6.44
C LEU A 196 22.49 6.62 -6.98
N ASN A 197 23.01 6.32 -8.16
CA ASN A 197 22.89 5.00 -8.78
C ASN A 197 23.89 3.99 -8.20
N LYS A 198 25.08 4.46 -7.79
CA LYS A 198 26.16 3.62 -7.23
C LYS A 198 25.99 3.48 -5.73
N ARG A 199 25.41 2.37 -5.28
CA ARG A 199 25.06 2.13 -3.87
C ARG A 199 25.99 1.10 -3.24
N CYS A 200 26.38 1.35 -1.99
CA CYS A 200 27.09 0.39 -1.15
C CYS A 200 26.41 0.30 0.23
N THR A 201 26.88 -0.63 1.08
CA THR A 201 26.26 -0.89 2.39
C THR A 201 26.29 0.31 3.33
N LYS A 202 27.25 1.21 3.15
CA LYS A 202 27.42 2.41 3.96
C LYS A 202 26.53 3.58 3.54
N CYS A 203 26.09 3.64 2.28
CA CYS A 203 25.37 4.79 1.73
C CYS A 203 23.98 4.49 1.17
N PHE A 204 23.56 3.22 1.15
CA PHE A 204 22.28 2.82 0.56
C PHE A 204 21.10 3.61 1.16
N HIS A 205 20.88 3.54 2.47
CA HIS A 205 19.71 4.17 3.10
C HIS A 205 19.72 5.69 2.94
N TYR A 206 20.89 6.33 3.07
CA TYR A 206 21.05 7.76 2.78
C TYR A 206 20.65 8.11 1.35
N LYS A 207 21.12 7.35 0.36
CA LYS A 207 20.82 7.60 -1.06
C LYS A 207 19.35 7.41 -1.40
N GLU A 208 18.69 6.44 -0.76
CA GLU A 208 17.25 6.24 -0.94
C GLU A 208 16.43 7.39 -0.33
N ILE A 209 16.86 7.95 0.81
CA ILE A 209 16.29 9.18 1.37
C ILE A 209 16.55 10.38 0.45
N GLU A 210 17.79 10.55 -0.03
CA GLU A 210 18.16 11.65 -0.92
C GLU A 210 17.31 11.63 -2.20
N LYS A 211 17.12 10.46 -2.82
CA LYS A 211 16.17 10.28 -3.94
C LYS A 211 14.77 10.78 -3.60
N PHE A 212 14.25 10.38 -2.45
CA PHE A 212 12.93 10.81 -1.98
C PHE A 212 12.87 12.34 -1.77
N LEU A 213 13.88 12.93 -1.13
CA LEU A 213 13.92 14.36 -0.86
C LEU A 213 14.10 15.21 -2.12
N GLN A 214 14.76 14.70 -3.16
CA GLN A 214 14.78 15.35 -4.48
C GLN A 214 13.39 15.48 -5.11
N LEU A 215 12.41 14.66 -4.74
CA LEU A 215 11.01 14.86 -5.12
C LEU A 215 10.32 15.90 -4.23
N VAL A 216 10.65 15.91 -2.94
CA VAL A 216 10.13 16.89 -1.98
C VAL A 216 10.55 18.32 -2.34
N TYR A 217 11.79 18.51 -2.78
CA TYR A 217 12.33 19.84 -3.11
C TYR A 217 11.88 20.40 -4.47
N ARG A 218 11.13 19.62 -5.26
CA ARG A 218 10.60 20.05 -6.58
C ARG A 218 9.18 20.63 -6.50
N GLY A 219 8.49 20.49 -5.36
CA GLY A 219 7.13 20.99 -5.14
C GLY A 219 7.09 22.13 -4.14
#